data_AF-A0A3B0MJB3-F1
#
_entry.id   AF-A0A3B0MJB3-F1
#
_cell.length_a   1.000
_cell.length_b   1.000
_cell.length_c   1.000
_cell.angle_alpha   90.00
_cell.angle_beta   90.00
_cell.angle_gamma   90.00
#
_symmetry.space_group_name_H-M   'P 1'
#
loop_
_entity.id
_entity.type
_entity.pdbx_description
1 polymer ?
#
loop_
_entity_poly.entity_id
_entity_poly.type
_entity_poly.pdbx_seq_one_letter_code
_entity_poly.pdbx_strand_id
1 'polypeptide(L)'
;MITRALAGTEYRVALQGGRLFCLTSVDDERAVFQTKPDILIRYAGQVVHVIDTKWKRISSRIDDRKQGVSQGDVYQMMAYAHLYKAPRLTLLYPHHGGLSAEEGVQAQFRISGQETIIETASVDVAKGDKMAARLRNIIALATEEALV
;
A
#
# COMPACT_ATOMS: atom_id res chain seq x y z
N MET A 1 -9.67 -8.93 6.99
CA MET A 1 -8.69 -9.10 8.08
C MET A 1 -8.07 -7.78 8.54
N ILE A 2 -7.69 -6.85 7.62
CA ILE A 2 -7.24 -5.50 8.01
C ILE A 2 -8.28 -4.73 8.84
N THR A 3 -9.57 -4.83 8.50
CA THR A 3 -10.65 -4.24 9.32
C THR A 3 -10.64 -4.76 10.76
N ARG A 4 -10.31 -6.03 10.98
CA ARG A 4 -10.16 -6.61 12.33
C ARG A 4 -8.85 -6.16 12.98
N ALA A 5 -7.78 -6.05 12.20
CA ALA A 5 -6.49 -5.53 12.64
C ALA A 5 -6.61 -4.11 13.21
N LEU A 6 -7.49 -3.28 12.66
CA LEU A 6 -7.68 -1.90 13.13
C LEU A 6 -8.95 -1.70 14.00
N ALA A 7 -9.64 -2.79 14.35
CA ALA A 7 -10.80 -2.72 15.22
C ALA A 7 -10.43 -2.14 16.60
N GLY A 8 -11.24 -1.20 17.08
CA GLY A 8 -11.00 -0.50 18.36
C GLY A 8 -10.04 0.69 18.28
N THR A 9 -9.56 1.05 17.09
CA THR A 9 -8.79 2.28 16.84
C THR A 9 -9.66 3.33 16.14
N GLU A 10 -9.17 4.56 16.02
CA GLU A 10 -9.85 5.64 15.28
C GLU A 10 -9.76 5.49 13.76
N TYR A 11 -8.96 4.54 13.27
CA TYR A 11 -8.79 4.31 11.85
C TYR A 11 -10.02 3.63 11.23
N ARG A 12 -10.38 4.10 10.03
CA ARG A 12 -11.46 3.51 9.22
C ARG A 12 -10.89 2.86 7.97
N VAL A 13 -11.35 1.65 7.69
CA VAL A 13 -10.88 0.84 6.56
C VAL A 13 -11.96 0.75 5.49
N ALA A 14 -11.60 1.07 4.24
CA ALA A 14 -12.45 0.82 3.07
C ALA A 14 -11.76 -0.17 2.14
N LEU A 15 -12.44 -1.26 1.80
CA LEU A 15 -11.96 -2.28 0.86
C LEU A 15 -12.44 -1.94 -0.55
N GLN A 16 -11.56 -2.12 -1.55
CA GLN A 16 -11.81 -1.84 -2.96
C GLN A 16 -12.44 -0.45 -3.18
N GLY A 17 -11.90 0.53 -2.46
CA GLY A 17 -12.45 1.88 -2.35
C GLY A 17 -11.80 2.86 -3.30
N GLY A 18 -11.99 4.14 -3.01
CA GLY A 18 -11.21 5.20 -3.62
C GLY A 18 -11.92 5.88 -4.77
N ARG A 19 -12.28 5.15 -5.83
CA ARG A 19 -13.17 5.59 -6.93
C ARG A 19 -12.87 6.97 -7.55
N LEU A 20 -11.72 7.58 -7.24
CA LEU A 20 -11.24 8.80 -7.86
C LEU A 20 -10.73 8.47 -9.26
N PHE A 21 -10.89 9.41 -10.17
CA PHE A 21 -10.52 9.25 -11.57
C PHE A 21 -9.18 9.91 -11.83
N CYS A 22 -8.32 9.26 -12.63
CA CYS A 22 -7.00 9.80 -12.96
C CYS A 22 -7.08 10.98 -13.92
N LEU A 23 -8.06 10.97 -14.82
CA LEU A 23 -8.14 11.91 -15.94
C LEU A 23 -9.58 12.39 -16.13
N THR A 24 -9.70 13.57 -16.73
CA THR A 24 -10.96 14.12 -17.24
C THR A 24 -10.81 14.30 -18.74
N SER A 25 -11.80 13.86 -19.50
CA SER A 25 -11.88 14.03 -20.94
C SER A 25 -12.04 15.51 -21.30
N VAL A 26 -11.29 15.99 -22.29
CA VAL A 26 -11.34 17.41 -22.74
C VAL A 26 -12.59 17.70 -23.56
N ASP A 27 -13.14 16.68 -24.24
CA ASP A 27 -14.26 16.86 -25.17
C ASP A 27 -15.61 16.97 -24.45
N ASP A 28 -15.77 16.25 -23.33
CA ASP A 28 -17.06 16.10 -22.64
C ASP A 28 -16.96 16.21 -21.10
N GLU A 29 -15.82 16.63 -20.56
CA GLU A 29 -15.56 16.79 -19.12
C GLU A 29 -15.82 15.52 -18.28
N ARG A 30 -15.85 14.36 -18.93
CA ARG A 30 -16.14 13.10 -18.26
C ARG A 30 -14.89 12.59 -17.54
N ALA A 31 -15.08 12.27 -16.26
CA ALA A 31 -14.07 11.58 -15.46
C ALA A 31 -13.84 10.15 -15.99
N VAL A 32 -12.58 9.82 -16.31
CA VAL A 32 -12.16 8.56 -16.95
C VAL A 32 -10.94 7.97 -16.23
N PHE A 33 -10.69 6.67 -16.45
CA PHE A 33 -9.63 5.91 -15.76
C PHE A 33 -9.78 5.93 -14.23
N GLN A 34 -10.81 5.24 -13.75
CA GLN A 34 -11.08 5.14 -12.31
C GLN A 34 -10.00 4.33 -11.59
N THR A 35 -9.49 4.86 -10.49
CA THR A 35 -8.64 4.11 -9.57
C THR A 35 -9.44 3.24 -8.63
N LYS A 36 -8.88 2.07 -8.31
CA LYS A 36 -9.48 1.09 -7.40
C LYS A 36 -8.39 0.45 -6.54
N PRO A 37 -7.79 1.18 -5.58
CA PRO A 37 -6.91 0.58 -4.60
C PRO A 37 -7.64 -0.51 -3.81
N ASP A 38 -6.93 -1.59 -3.48
CA ASP A 38 -7.52 -2.70 -2.72
C ASP A 38 -7.97 -2.28 -1.31
N ILE A 39 -7.22 -1.40 -0.65
CA ILE A 39 -7.48 -1.00 0.73
C ILE A 39 -7.10 0.46 0.94
N LEU A 40 -8.01 1.21 1.57
CA LEU A 40 -7.78 2.58 2.03
C LEU A 40 -7.95 2.63 3.55
N ILE A 41 -7.02 3.29 4.22
CA ILE A 41 -7.09 3.57 5.64
C ILE A 41 -7.25 5.08 5.82
N ARG A 42 -8.24 5.45 6.63
CA ARG A 42 -8.56 6.84 6.95
C ARG A 42 -8.40 7.13 8.43
N TYR A 43 -7.96 8.34 8.72
CA TYR A 43 -7.93 8.91 10.06
C TYR A 43 -8.46 10.34 9.99
N ALA A 44 -9.36 10.72 10.91
CA ALA A 44 -10.03 12.02 10.90
C ALA A 44 -10.61 12.42 9.51
N GLY A 45 -11.16 11.45 8.78
CA GLY A 45 -11.74 11.64 7.44
C GLY A 45 -10.73 11.66 6.28
N GLN A 46 -9.44 11.88 6.55
CA GLN A 46 -8.38 11.92 5.54
C GLN A 46 -7.87 10.52 5.20
N VAL A 47 -7.48 10.28 3.95
CA VAL A 47 -6.78 9.05 3.58
C VAL A 47 -5.34 9.17 4.05
N VAL A 48 -4.94 8.29 4.96
CA VAL A 48 -3.58 8.29 5.54
C VAL A 48 -2.71 7.16 4.99
N HIS A 49 -3.33 6.12 4.44
CA HIS A 49 -2.62 4.98 3.87
C HIS A 49 -3.40 4.35 2.71
N VAL A 50 -2.73 4.08 1.60
CA VAL A 50 -3.25 3.26 0.51
C VAL A 50 -2.47 1.95 0.46
N ILE A 51 -3.16 0.81 0.44
CA ILE A 51 -2.53 -0.50 0.30
C ILE A 51 -3.10 -1.19 -0.93
N ASP A 52 -2.22 -1.64 -1.81
CA ASP A 52 -2.57 -2.42 -3.00
C ASP A 52 -1.91 -3.80 -2.91
N THR A 53 -2.69 -4.84 -3.11
CA THR A 53 -2.24 -6.22 -2.92
C THR A 53 -1.85 -6.84 -4.26
N LYS A 54 -0.72 -7.53 -4.30
CA LYS A 54 -0.20 -8.14 -5.52
C LYS A 54 -0.03 -9.63 -5.32
N TRP A 55 -0.66 -10.41 -6.19
CA TRP A 55 -0.44 -11.86 -6.25
C TRP A 55 0.74 -12.20 -7.17
N LYS A 56 1.95 -11.82 -6.74
CA LYS A 56 3.19 -12.17 -7.45
C LYS A 56 4.34 -12.37 -6.47
N ARG A 57 5.31 -13.20 -6.89
CA ARG A 57 6.55 -13.42 -6.15
C ARG A 57 7.52 -12.30 -6.48
N ILE A 58 7.83 -11.47 -5.50
CA ILE A 58 8.96 -10.54 -5.58
C ILE A 58 10.24 -11.30 -5.22
N SER A 59 11.35 -11.04 -5.91
CA SER A 59 12.64 -11.66 -5.60
C SER A 59 13.52 -10.69 -4.82
N SER A 60 14.00 -11.09 -3.64
CA SER A 60 15.10 -10.40 -2.97
C SER A 60 16.41 -10.72 -3.71
N ARG A 61 16.60 -10.15 -4.90
CA ARG A 61 17.88 -10.22 -5.58
C ARG A 61 18.73 -9.06 -5.08
N ILE A 62 19.85 -9.39 -4.44
CA ILE A 62 20.82 -8.44 -3.89
C ILE A 62 21.27 -7.42 -4.97
N ASP A 63 21.29 -7.84 -6.23
CA ASP A 63 21.69 -7.01 -7.38
C ASP A 63 20.53 -6.28 -8.08
N ASP A 64 19.28 -6.56 -7.72
CA ASP A 64 18.13 -5.87 -8.30
C ASP A 64 17.75 -4.65 -7.45
N ARG A 65 18.15 -3.47 -7.91
CA ARG A 65 17.76 -2.19 -7.29
C ARG A 65 16.25 -1.99 -7.20
N LYS A 66 15.46 -2.68 -8.03
CA LYS A 66 13.99 -2.63 -8.02
C LYS A 66 13.37 -3.65 -7.06
N GLN A 67 14.16 -4.55 -6.49
CA GLN A 67 13.74 -5.60 -5.55
C GLN A 67 12.52 -6.41 -6.05
N GLY A 68 12.44 -6.67 -7.36
CA GLY A 68 11.32 -7.38 -7.97
C GLY A 68 10.02 -6.59 -8.14
N VAL A 69 9.98 -5.29 -7.81
CA VAL A 69 8.81 -4.42 -8.05
C VAL A 69 8.72 -4.06 -9.53
N SER A 70 7.54 -4.24 -10.13
CA SER A 70 7.32 -3.85 -11.53
C SER A 70 7.11 -2.34 -11.65
N GLN A 71 7.59 -1.75 -12.75
CA GLN A 71 7.37 -0.33 -13.05
C GLN A 71 5.88 0.04 -13.11
N GLY A 72 5.04 -0.84 -13.67
CA GLY A 72 3.59 -0.62 -13.73
C GLY A 72 2.95 -0.47 -12.34
N ASP A 73 3.45 -1.18 -11.34
CA ASP A 73 2.96 -1.05 -9.96
C ASP A 73 3.39 0.29 -9.38
N VAL A 74 4.65 0.69 -9.57
CA VAL A 74 5.15 2.00 -9.09
C VAL A 74 4.34 3.13 -9.71
N TYR A 75 4.06 3.08 -11.02
CA TYR A 75 3.26 4.11 -11.69
C TYR A 75 1.81 4.13 -11.20
N GLN A 76 1.23 2.97 -10.91
CA GLN A 76 -0.08 2.90 -10.26
C GLN A 76 -0.06 3.55 -8.87
N MET A 77 0.98 3.28 -8.07
CA MET A 77 1.15 3.92 -6.76
C MET A 77 1.38 5.42 -6.86
N MET A 78 2.07 5.91 -7.88
CA MET A 78 2.21 7.35 -8.15
C MET A 78 0.86 8.01 -8.45
N ALA A 79 -0.03 7.35 -9.21
CA ALA A 79 -1.39 7.84 -9.43
C ALA A 79 -2.18 7.90 -8.11
N TYR A 80 -2.03 6.89 -7.25
CA TYR A 80 -2.67 6.89 -5.92
C TYR A 80 -2.13 8.00 -5.01
N ALA A 81 -0.82 8.23 -4.99
CA ALA A 81 -0.21 9.30 -4.21
C ALA A 81 -0.77 10.66 -4.63
N HIS A 82 -0.90 10.90 -5.94
CA HIS A 82 -1.43 12.14 -6.48
C HIS A 82 -2.91 12.37 -6.12
N LEU A 83 -3.75 11.34 -6.29
CA LEU A 83 -5.20 11.47 -6.11
C LEU A 83 -5.63 11.47 -4.63
N TYR A 84 -5.05 10.57 -3.83
CA TYR A 84 -5.46 10.39 -2.43
C TYR A 84 -4.67 11.25 -1.45
N LYS A 85 -3.52 11.80 -1.88
CA LYS A 85 -2.60 12.59 -1.04
C LYS A 85 -2.22 11.88 0.27
N ALA A 86 -2.22 10.55 0.24
CA ALA A 86 -1.83 9.76 1.39
C ALA A 86 -0.32 9.91 1.59
N PRO A 87 0.16 10.17 2.82
CA PRO A 87 1.60 10.24 3.11
C PRO A 87 2.28 8.89 2.93
N ARG A 88 1.51 7.79 2.91
CA ARG A 88 2.04 6.44 2.83
C ARG A 88 1.26 5.55 1.89
N LEU A 89 1.99 4.72 1.15
CA LEU A 89 1.44 3.70 0.28
C LEU A 89 2.21 2.39 0.42
N THR A 90 1.53 1.25 0.36
CA THR A 90 2.15 -0.07 0.47
C THR A 90 1.72 -0.99 -0.66
N LEU A 91 2.69 -1.57 -1.36
CA LEU A 91 2.50 -2.75 -2.20
C LEU A 91 2.68 -4.00 -1.31
N LEU A 92 1.59 -4.73 -1.07
CA LEU A 92 1.58 -5.90 -0.22
C LEU A 92 1.65 -7.19 -1.04
N TYR A 93 2.66 -8.00 -0.79
CA TYR A 93 2.94 -9.26 -1.48
C TYR A 93 2.71 -10.48 -0.57
N PRO A 94 2.42 -11.66 -1.14
CA PRO A 94 2.55 -12.91 -0.39
C PRO A 94 4.03 -13.15 -0.07
N HIS A 95 4.33 -13.42 1.19
CA HIS A 95 5.66 -13.81 1.62
C HIS A 95 5.98 -15.24 1.18
N HIS A 96 7.25 -15.52 0.91
CA HIS A 96 7.76 -16.86 0.64
C HIS A 96 9.23 -16.92 1.05
N GLY A 97 9.76 -18.12 1.36
CA GLY A 97 11.13 -18.30 1.85
C GLY A 97 12.27 -17.97 0.87
N GLY A 98 11.96 -17.33 -0.26
CA GLY A 98 12.94 -16.75 -1.18
C GLY A 98 12.99 -15.23 -1.12
N LEU A 99 12.19 -14.61 -0.25
CA LEU A 99 12.35 -13.24 0.22
C LEU A 99 13.26 -13.24 1.45
N SER A 100 13.58 -12.06 2.01
CA SER A 100 14.30 -11.97 3.28
C SER A 100 13.71 -12.91 4.34
N ALA A 101 14.49 -13.30 5.33
CA ALA A 101 14.10 -14.36 6.28
C ALA A 101 12.79 -14.06 7.05
N GLU A 102 12.36 -12.79 7.11
CA GLU A 102 11.16 -12.38 7.83
C GLU A 102 10.15 -11.62 6.96
N GLU A 103 8.87 -11.88 7.21
CA GLU A 103 7.77 -11.09 6.69
C GLU A 103 7.73 -9.69 7.30
N GLY A 104 7.03 -8.75 6.66
CA GLY A 104 6.99 -7.35 7.06
C GLY A 104 7.41 -6.42 5.93
N VAL A 105 7.79 -5.19 6.30
CA VAL A 105 8.33 -4.20 5.35
C VAL A 105 9.64 -4.72 4.78
N GLN A 106 9.74 -4.76 3.46
CA GLN A 106 10.91 -5.24 2.72
C GLN A 106 11.77 -4.08 2.21
N ALA A 107 11.14 -2.96 1.82
CA ALA A 107 11.81 -1.71 1.48
C ALA A 107 10.88 -0.50 1.51
N GLN A 108 11.50 0.67 1.57
CA GLN A 108 10.84 1.97 1.55
C GLN A 108 11.52 2.88 0.52
N PHE A 109 10.70 3.66 -0.19
CA PHE A 109 11.13 4.61 -1.20
C PHE A 109 10.35 5.91 -1.03
N ARG A 110 11.02 7.05 -1.10
CA ARG A 110 10.36 8.35 -1.20
C ARG A 110 10.07 8.66 -2.67
N ILE A 111 8.86 9.15 -2.97
CA ILE A 111 8.57 9.67 -4.31
C ILE A 111 9.42 10.92 -4.55
N SER A 112 10.17 10.96 -5.66
CA SER A 112 11.02 12.11 -5.98
C SER A 112 10.22 13.42 -5.97
N GLY A 113 10.65 14.37 -5.14
CA GLY A 113 9.99 15.68 -4.99
C GLY A 113 8.72 15.69 -4.14
N GLN A 114 8.41 14.62 -3.40
CA GLN A 114 7.29 14.56 -2.46
C GLN A 114 7.71 13.89 -1.15
N GLU A 115 7.02 14.19 -0.04
CA GLU A 115 7.27 13.49 1.23
C GLU A 115 6.62 12.10 1.30
N THR A 116 5.75 11.79 0.36
CA THR A 116 5.02 10.53 0.29
C THR A 116 5.97 9.33 0.16
N ILE A 117 5.78 8.35 1.03
CA ILE A 117 6.55 7.09 1.06
C ILE A 117 5.76 5.96 0.37
N ILE A 118 6.43 5.24 -0.52
CA ILE A 118 5.97 3.96 -1.08
C ILE A 118 6.79 2.84 -0.46
N GLU A 119 6.12 1.81 0.02
CA GLU A 119 6.75 0.66 0.64
C GLU A 119 6.38 -0.64 -0.06
N THR A 120 7.28 -1.59 0.01
CA THR A 120 6.97 -3.00 -0.25
C THR A 120 6.87 -3.72 1.08
N ALA A 121 5.81 -4.49 1.27
CA ALA A 121 5.67 -5.37 2.41
C ALA A 121 5.29 -6.77 1.94
N SER A 122 5.61 -7.77 2.75
CA SER A 122 5.19 -9.15 2.49
C SER A 122 4.56 -9.77 3.74
N VAL A 123 3.59 -10.65 3.54
CA VAL A 123 2.94 -11.40 4.62
C VAL A 123 2.73 -12.86 4.22
N ASP A 124 3.07 -13.80 5.10
CA ASP A 124 2.86 -15.23 4.83
C ASP A 124 1.37 -15.56 4.96
N VAL A 125 0.70 -15.68 3.82
CA VAL A 125 -0.73 -15.99 3.74
C VAL A 125 -1.05 -17.44 4.13
N ALA A 126 -0.08 -18.35 4.10
CA ALA A 126 -0.27 -19.75 4.51
C ALA A 126 -0.26 -19.90 6.04
N LYS A 127 0.47 -19.02 6.74
CA LYS A 127 0.41 -18.92 8.20
C LYS A 127 -0.90 -18.24 8.60
N GLY A 128 -1.90 -19.01 9.02
CA GLY A 128 -3.20 -18.47 9.45
C GLY A 128 -3.16 -17.76 10.81
N ASP A 129 -2.18 -18.09 11.65
CA ASP A 129 -2.11 -17.62 13.03
C ASP A 129 -1.89 -16.11 13.12
N LYS A 130 -2.70 -15.47 13.96
CA LYS A 130 -2.60 -14.05 14.34
C LYS A 130 -2.48 -13.10 13.13
N MET A 131 -3.07 -13.47 11.99
CA MET A 131 -2.98 -12.69 10.75
C MET A 131 -3.40 -11.22 10.93
N ALA A 132 -4.43 -10.96 11.73
CA ALA A 132 -4.83 -9.59 12.05
C ALA A 132 -3.74 -8.80 12.80
N ALA A 133 -3.03 -9.42 13.76
CA ALA A 133 -1.94 -8.77 14.48
C ALA A 133 -0.71 -8.54 13.57
N ARG A 134 -0.40 -9.50 12.69
CA ARG A 134 0.69 -9.38 11.72
C ARG A 134 0.44 -8.27 10.71
N LEU A 135 -0.78 -8.20 10.17
CA LEU A 135 -1.21 -7.07 9.34
C LEU A 135 -1.21 -5.76 10.10
N ARG A 136 -1.59 -5.75 11.39
CA ARG A 136 -1.46 -4.56 12.24
C ARG A 136 -0.01 -4.11 12.32
N ASN A 137 0.97 -5.00 12.52
CA ASN A 137 2.38 -4.61 12.58
C ASN A 137 2.87 -4.00 11.26
N ILE A 138 2.47 -4.55 10.13
CA ILE A 138 2.80 -3.96 8.80
C ILE A 138 2.22 -2.56 8.66
N ILE A 139 1.02 -2.33 9.19
CA ILE A 139 0.37 -1.00 9.18
C ILE A 139 0.93 -0.08 10.27
N ALA A 140 1.36 -0.61 11.43
CA ALA A 140 1.71 0.15 12.63
C ALA A 140 3.19 0.54 12.72
N LEU A 141 4.10 -0.33 12.25
CA LEU A 141 5.48 0.05 11.90
C LEU A 141 5.50 1.16 10.84
N ALA A 142 4.33 1.39 10.23
CA ALA A 142 4.06 2.43 9.26
C ALA A 142 3.35 3.69 9.81
N THR A 143 2.98 3.72 11.09
CA THR A 143 2.30 4.88 11.70
C THR A 143 3.15 5.66 12.69
N GLU A 144 4.20 5.07 13.27
CA GLU A 144 5.04 5.76 14.27
C GLU A 144 5.91 6.90 13.69
N GLU A 145 6.09 6.96 12.37
CA GLU A 145 6.85 8.05 11.71
C GLU A 145 5.97 9.11 11.02
N ALA A 146 4.65 8.97 11.01
CA ALA A 146 3.76 9.82 10.21
C ALA A 146 3.05 10.94 11.00
N LEU A 147 3.42 11.17 12.26
CA LEU A 147 2.76 12.12 13.17
C LEU A 147 3.71 13.04 13.93
N VAL A 148 4.93 13.26 13.43
CA VAL A 148 5.82 14.33 13.93
C VAL A 148 5.95 15.42 12.89
#